data_AF-A0A4W3HUH6-F1
#
_entry.id   AF-A0A4W3HUH6-F1
#
_cell.length_a   1.000
_cell.length_b   1.000
_cell.length_c   1.000
_cell.angle_alpha   90.00
_cell.angle_beta   90.00
_cell.angle_gamma   90.00
#
_symmetry.space_group_name_H-M   'P 1'
#
loop_
_entity.id
_entity.type
_entity.pdbx_description
1 polymer ?
#
loop_
_entity_poly.entity_id
_entity_poly.type
_entity_poly.pdbx_seq_one_letter_code
_entity_poly.pdbx_strand_id
1 'polypeptide(L)'
;MILKTSIRSPRNLLCSNGKSPHFSTVLIAKVPHSWYHSRESPLYHFQCLNVLPEVRCPELDAVLQLRPHQRFQDQGIYQSKVRDMISDNTYRLIVSINDLRRKNEKRAKLLLNNSFEELLAFQRALKDFVASIDATYAKQFEEFYIGLEGSFGSKHLTPRKLTSAFLSNLVCVEGIVVKCSLVRPKVVRSVHYCPATKKSIERRYTDLTSLQAFPSTAIYPIKDEENNPLETEFGLSTYKDHQTITMQEMPEKAPAGQLPRSVDIILDDDLVDAVKPGDRVQVIGSYRCLPGKKNGYTSGTFRTIVLGCNVKLLSKEVAPMFSADDVAQIKKFSKSRSKDIFEQLARSLAPSIHGHQYIKQAILCLLLGGTEKLLDNGSRIRGDINILLMGEFPPYLPSPHTQLPPYLPSPHTQLPPYLPSPHTQLPPYLPSPHTQLPPYLPSPHTQLPPYLPSPGVY
;
A
#
# COMPACT_ATOMS: atom_id res chain seq x y z
N MET A 1 36.10 -15.79 48.38
CA MET A 1 35.53 -17.12 48.66
C MET A 1 35.73 -17.99 47.43
N ILE A 2 36.80 -18.82 47.44
CA ILE A 2 36.78 -20.30 47.35
C ILE A 2 36.38 -20.77 45.92
N LEU A 3 37.15 -21.49 45.09
CA LEU A 3 38.47 -22.16 45.07
C LEU A 3 38.79 -22.47 43.58
N LYS A 4 40.00 -22.22 43.05
CA LYS A 4 41.03 -23.19 42.53
C LYS A 4 40.47 -24.51 41.96
N THR A 5 40.85 -24.97 40.76
CA THR A 5 42.11 -25.71 40.41
C THR A 5 42.28 -25.80 38.86
N SER A 6 43.36 -25.35 38.21
CA SER A 6 44.67 -26.00 37.91
C SER A 6 44.62 -27.47 37.45
N ILE A 7 45.17 -27.78 36.26
CA ILE A 7 46.22 -28.82 36.01
C ILE A 7 46.64 -28.89 34.51
N ARG A 8 47.94 -28.57 34.29
CA ARG A 8 48.97 -29.16 33.41
C ARG A 8 48.87 -29.17 31.86
N SER A 9 49.88 -28.51 31.27
CA SER A 9 50.60 -28.83 30.03
C SER A 9 51.30 -30.22 30.07
N PRO A 10 51.81 -30.77 28.94
CA PRO A 10 53.20 -30.41 28.56
C PRO A 10 53.52 -30.35 27.05
N ARG A 11 54.50 -29.48 26.74
CA ARG A 11 55.69 -29.65 25.86
C ARG A 11 55.48 -29.98 24.36
N ASN A 12 55.87 -29.06 23.48
CA ASN A 12 57.17 -28.97 22.76
C ASN A 12 57.10 -29.59 21.35
N LEU A 13 57.26 -28.80 20.29
CA LEU A 13 58.51 -28.67 19.52
C LEU A 13 58.31 -27.84 18.24
N LEU A 14 59.38 -27.08 17.95
CA LEU A 14 59.61 -26.20 16.81
C LEU A 14 59.88 -26.93 15.48
N CYS A 15 60.00 -26.11 14.42
CA CYS A 15 60.67 -26.32 13.11
C CYS A 15 59.71 -26.64 11.96
N SER A 16 59.41 -25.70 11.04
CA SER A 16 60.23 -25.02 10.01
C SER A 16 60.20 -25.72 8.65
N ASN A 17 59.79 -24.95 7.63
CA ASN A 17 60.22 -24.97 6.22
C ASN A 17 59.96 -26.22 5.36
N GLY A 18 59.17 -26.00 4.30
CA GLY A 18 59.75 -26.04 2.95
C GLY A 18 59.28 -27.15 1.99
N LYS A 19 58.74 -26.67 0.86
CA LYS A 19 58.83 -27.22 -0.50
C LYS A 19 57.95 -28.41 -0.92
N SER A 20 57.14 -28.11 -1.93
CA SER A 20 56.62 -29.00 -2.98
C SER A 20 57.75 -29.76 -3.72
N PRO A 21 57.47 -30.89 -4.40
CA PRO A 21 57.01 -30.81 -5.81
C PRO A 21 56.00 -31.89 -6.26
N HIS A 22 55.47 -31.65 -7.45
CA HIS A 22 54.52 -32.43 -8.27
C HIS A 22 54.75 -33.95 -8.35
N PHE A 23 53.66 -34.72 -8.37
CA PHE A 23 53.52 -35.92 -9.19
C PHE A 23 52.06 -36.15 -9.61
N SER A 24 51.87 -36.34 -10.90
CA SER A 24 50.62 -36.65 -11.61
C SER A 24 50.46 -38.16 -11.74
N THR A 25 49.32 -38.71 -11.29
CA THR A 25 48.91 -40.09 -11.62
C THR A 25 47.38 -40.19 -11.74
N VAL A 26 46.96 -40.65 -12.91
CA VAL A 26 45.60 -41.03 -13.30
C VAL A 26 45.21 -42.34 -12.61
N LEU A 27 44.06 -42.41 -11.92
CA LEU A 27 43.49 -43.68 -11.45
C LEU A 27 41.96 -43.65 -11.46
N ILE A 28 41.45 -44.24 -12.56
CA ILE A 28 40.22 -45.00 -12.79
C ILE A 28 39.30 -45.17 -11.57
N ALA A 29 38.09 -44.61 -11.70
CA ALA A 29 36.98 -44.78 -10.77
C ALA A 29 36.37 -46.19 -10.86
N LYS A 30 36.13 -46.80 -9.70
CA LYS A 30 35.31 -48.01 -9.54
C LYS A 30 34.19 -47.69 -8.54
N VAL A 31 32.96 -47.62 -9.04
CA VAL A 31 31.74 -47.46 -8.24
C VAL A 31 31.29 -48.83 -7.73
N PRO A 32 30.78 -48.92 -6.50
CA PRO A 32 29.63 -49.78 -6.25
C PRO A 32 28.49 -49.05 -5.52
N HIS A 33 27.29 -49.33 -6.03
CA HIS A 33 25.98 -49.01 -5.46
C HIS A 33 25.72 -49.74 -4.14
N SER A 34 25.16 -49.06 -3.13
CA SER A 34 23.73 -49.16 -2.77
C SER A 34 23.41 -48.66 -1.35
N TRP A 35 22.42 -47.75 -1.30
CA TRP A 35 21.26 -47.70 -0.40
C TRP A 35 21.49 -47.68 1.13
N TYR A 36 21.19 -46.57 1.84
CA TYR A 36 19.88 -46.19 2.39
C TYR A 36 20.01 -45.05 3.44
N HIS A 37 19.01 -44.17 3.43
CA HIS A 37 18.49 -43.33 4.51
C HIS A 37 19.24 -42.10 5.06
N SER A 38 18.60 -40.97 4.77
CA SER A 38 18.14 -39.93 5.72
C SER A 38 19.16 -38.98 6.35
N ARG A 39 18.98 -37.74 5.88
CA ARG A 39 18.82 -36.49 6.64
C ARG A 39 20.07 -35.78 7.15
N GLU A 40 19.97 -34.47 6.92
CA GLU A 40 20.58 -33.33 7.59
C GLU A 40 21.89 -32.77 7.02
N SER A 41 21.71 -31.54 6.54
CA SER A 41 22.62 -30.45 6.16
C SER A 41 24.00 -30.44 6.81
N PRO A 42 25.00 -29.84 6.11
CA PRO A 42 25.48 -28.56 6.63
C PRO A 42 25.95 -27.53 5.57
N LEU A 43 25.67 -26.28 5.92
CA LEU A 43 26.57 -25.11 5.94
C LEU A 43 27.62 -24.94 4.82
N TYR A 44 27.41 -23.82 4.13
CA TYR A 44 28.33 -23.10 3.25
C TYR A 44 29.64 -22.70 3.95
N HIS A 45 30.76 -23.04 3.34
CA HIS A 45 31.94 -22.17 3.34
C HIS A 45 32.46 -21.97 1.91
N PHE A 46 32.50 -20.69 1.54
CA PHE A 46 32.91 -20.15 0.25
C PHE A 46 34.39 -20.43 -0.03
N GLN A 47 34.68 -20.85 -1.26
CA GLN A 47 35.93 -20.48 -1.91
C GLN A 47 35.64 -20.14 -3.37
N CYS A 48 35.95 -18.88 -3.70
CA CYS A 48 35.84 -18.31 -5.03
C CYS A 48 36.75 -19.07 -6.00
N LEU A 49 36.18 -19.60 -7.07
CA LEU A 49 36.90 -19.91 -8.29
C LEU A 49 36.10 -19.34 -9.45
N ASN A 50 36.72 -18.34 -10.08
CA ASN A 50 36.34 -17.77 -11.36
C ASN A 50 36.22 -18.88 -12.41
N VAL A 51 34.99 -19.35 -12.62
CA VAL A 51 34.54 -19.94 -13.86
C VAL A 51 33.13 -19.40 -14.03
N LEU A 52 32.97 -18.38 -14.86
CA LEU A 52 31.66 -18.01 -15.38
C LEU A 52 31.31 -19.08 -16.42
N PRO A 53 30.38 -20.02 -16.18
CA PRO A 53 29.65 -20.54 -17.31
C PRO A 53 28.71 -19.41 -17.74
N GLU A 54 28.72 -19.08 -19.04
CA GLU A 54 27.60 -18.40 -19.68
C GLU A 54 26.33 -19.18 -19.34
N VAL A 55 25.63 -18.79 -18.27
CA VAL A 55 24.24 -19.16 -18.04
C VAL A 55 23.42 -18.33 -19.01
N ARG A 56 23.57 -18.67 -20.29
CA ARG A 56 22.64 -18.30 -21.34
C ARG A 56 21.40 -19.14 -21.06
N CYS A 57 20.51 -18.65 -20.21
CA CYS A 57 19.22 -19.28 -19.97
C CYS A 57 18.54 -19.51 -21.33
N PRO A 58 18.23 -20.75 -21.73
CA PRO A 58 17.50 -21.03 -22.94
C PRO A 58 16.01 -20.78 -22.69
N GLU A 59 15.62 -19.52 -22.45
CA GLU A 59 14.21 -19.13 -22.20
C GLU A 59 13.83 -17.80 -22.90
N LEU A 60 14.55 -17.45 -23.97
CA LEU A 60 14.30 -16.23 -24.76
C LEU A 60 13.35 -16.40 -25.97
N ASP A 61 12.68 -17.55 -26.11
CA ASP A 61 11.69 -17.79 -27.18
C ASP A 61 10.23 -17.55 -26.76
N ALA A 62 9.95 -17.33 -25.48
CA ALA A 62 8.57 -17.11 -24.99
C ALA A 62 8.12 -15.64 -24.98
N VAL A 63 9.05 -14.69 -25.17
CA VAL A 63 8.75 -13.24 -25.20
C VAL A 63 8.20 -12.79 -26.56
N LEU A 64 8.16 -13.71 -27.54
CA LEU A 64 7.86 -13.43 -28.95
C LEU A 64 6.59 -14.13 -29.46
N GLN A 65 5.54 -14.22 -28.63
CA GLN A 65 4.16 -14.11 -29.16
C GLN A 65 3.75 -12.66 -29.51
N LEU A 66 4.71 -11.74 -29.47
CA LEU A 66 4.65 -10.42 -30.10
C LEU A 66 5.70 -10.27 -31.22
N ARG A 67 5.99 -11.33 -32.00
CA ARG A 67 6.53 -11.20 -33.37
C ARG A 67 5.38 -11.19 -34.40
N PRO A 68 5.53 -10.52 -35.57
CA PRO A 68 4.43 -9.99 -36.40
C PRO A 68 3.56 -11.02 -37.14
N HIS A 69 3.70 -12.31 -36.84
CA HIS A 69 3.09 -13.39 -37.60
C HIS A 69 2.30 -14.33 -36.71
N GLN A 70 1.24 -13.83 -36.08
CA GLN A 70 0.07 -14.63 -35.76
C GLN A 70 -1.17 -13.73 -35.65
N ARG A 71 -2.07 -13.91 -36.61
CA ARG A 71 -3.35 -13.19 -36.79
C ARG A 71 -4.25 -13.34 -35.54
N PHE A 72 -4.93 -12.25 -35.17
CA PHE A 72 -6.37 -12.12 -34.83
C PHE A 72 -6.66 -11.05 -33.75
N GLN A 73 -7.28 -9.96 -34.23
CA GLN A 73 -8.15 -8.93 -33.59
C GLN A 73 -7.66 -8.06 -32.40
N ASP A 74 -6.78 -8.51 -31.51
CA ASP A 74 -6.40 -7.70 -30.32
C ASP A 74 -5.19 -6.77 -30.53
N GLN A 75 -4.53 -6.86 -31.68
CA GLN A 75 -3.36 -6.02 -32.00
C GLN A 75 -3.69 -4.52 -31.96
N GLY A 76 -4.93 -4.14 -32.28
CA GLY A 76 -5.32 -2.72 -32.39
C GLY A 76 -5.39 -1.98 -31.05
N ILE A 77 -5.85 -2.60 -29.97
CA ILE A 77 -6.16 -1.89 -28.71
C ILE A 77 -4.88 -1.41 -28.01
N TYR A 78 -3.89 -2.30 -27.88
CA TYR A 78 -2.63 -1.93 -27.24
C TYR A 78 -1.74 -1.11 -28.17
N GLN A 79 -1.85 -1.29 -29.49
CA GLN A 79 -1.19 -0.40 -30.46
C GLN A 79 -1.72 1.02 -30.41
N SER A 80 -3.04 1.20 -30.31
CA SER A 80 -3.62 2.54 -30.15
C SER A 80 -3.17 3.16 -28.83
N LYS A 81 -3.25 2.43 -27.71
CA LYS A 81 -2.78 2.90 -26.41
C LYS A 81 -1.31 3.29 -26.40
N VAL A 82 -0.44 2.58 -27.12
CA VAL A 82 0.98 2.93 -27.21
C VAL A 82 1.17 4.20 -28.06
N ARG A 83 0.37 4.39 -29.12
CA ARG A 83 0.39 5.65 -29.88
C ARG A 83 -0.12 6.83 -29.04
N ASP A 84 -1.19 6.62 -28.28
CA ASP A 84 -1.73 7.62 -27.36
C ASP A 84 -0.69 7.95 -26.27
N MET A 85 0.00 6.94 -25.75
CA MET A 85 1.11 7.11 -24.80
C MET A 85 2.24 7.97 -25.38
N ILE A 86 2.60 7.76 -26.66
CA ILE A 86 3.60 8.55 -27.37
C ILE A 86 3.11 9.99 -27.60
N SER A 87 1.84 10.20 -27.97
CA SER A 87 1.29 11.55 -28.16
C SER A 87 1.22 12.35 -26.86
N ASP A 88 0.92 11.67 -25.76
CA ASP A 88 0.81 12.27 -24.44
C ASP A 88 2.18 12.43 -23.74
N ASN A 89 3.27 11.97 -24.38
CA ASN A 89 4.62 11.91 -23.81
C ASN A 89 4.68 11.22 -22.43
N THR A 90 3.93 10.14 -22.27
CA THR A 90 3.92 9.33 -21.05
C THR A 90 4.82 8.10 -21.23
N TYR A 91 5.36 7.59 -20.13
CA TYR A 91 6.29 6.44 -20.14
C TYR A 91 5.75 5.23 -19.38
N ARG A 92 4.48 5.28 -18.93
CA ARG A 92 3.79 4.17 -18.27
C ARG A 92 2.59 3.70 -19.09
N LEU A 93 2.58 2.42 -19.48
CA LEU A 93 1.45 1.80 -20.17
C LEU A 93 0.54 1.05 -19.20
N ILE A 94 -0.78 1.32 -19.22
CA ILE A 94 -1.75 0.59 -18.39
C ILE A 94 -2.28 -0.65 -19.15
N VAL A 95 -2.02 -1.82 -18.58
CA VAL A 95 -2.37 -3.13 -19.14
C VAL A 95 -3.40 -3.85 -18.26
N SER A 96 -4.43 -4.42 -18.90
CA SER A 96 -5.41 -5.22 -18.20
C SER A 96 -4.93 -6.67 -18.04
N ILE A 97 -4.93 -7.16 -16.80
CA ILE A 97 -4.62 -8.56 -16.49
C ILE A 97 -5.70 -9.49 -17.06
N ASN A 98 -6.93 -9.01 -17.23
CA ASN A 98 -8.01 -9.82 -17.80
C ASN A 98 -7.71 -10.22 -19.25
N ASP A 99 -7.13 -9.30 -20.03
CA ASP A 99 -6.75 -9.57 -21.42
C ASP A 99 -5.56 -10.53 -21.47
N LEU A 100 -4.59 -10.34 -20.57
CA LEU A 100 -3.45 -11.25 -20.44
C LEU A 100 -3.91 -12.67 -20.08
N ARG A 101 -4.90 -12.82 -19.19
CA ARG A 101 -5.49 -14.13 -18.86
C ARG A 101 -6.19 -14.79 -20.05
N ARG A 102 -6.91 -14.01 -20.87
CA ARG A 102 -7.58 -14.51 -22.08
C ARG A 102 -6.59 -15.00 -23.13
N LYS A 103 -5.47 -14.29 -23.30
CA LYS A 103 -4.43 -14.67 -24.27
C LYS A 103 -3.52 -15.77 -23.78
N ASN A 104 -3.01 -15.66 -22.55
CA ASN A 104 -2.04 -16.59 -21.99
C ASN A 104 -2.21 -16.71 -20.47
N GLU A 105 -3.00 -17.69 -20.06
CA GLU A 105 -3.26 -17.96 -18.64
C GLU A 105 -2.00 -18.33 -17.86
N LYS A 106 -1.05 -19.06 -18.48
CA LYS A 106 0.20 -19.48 -17.82
C LYS A 106 1.03 -18.27 -17.41
N ARG A 107 1.23 -17.32 -18.33
CA ARG A 107 1.97 -16.08 -18.07
C ARG A 107 1.24 -15.18 -17.08
N ALA A 108 -0.09 -15.10 -17.14
CA ALA A 108 -0.86 -14.36 -16.15
C ALA A 108 -0.69 -14.92 -14.72
N LYS A 109 -0.66 -16.25 -14.55
CA LYS A 109 -0.39 -16.88 -13.24
C LYS A 109 1.04 -16.62 -12.77
N LEU A 110 2.02 -16.68 -13.67
CA LEU A 110 3.42 -16.35 -13.36
C LEU A 110 3.57 -14.89 -12.92
N LEU A 111 3.00 -13.93 -13.66
CA LEU A 111 3.03 -12.50 -13.31
C LEU A 111 2.44 -12.23 -11.90
N LEU A 112 1.38 -12.95 -11.53
CA LEU A 112 0.76 -12.80 -10.23
C LEU A 112 1.64 -13.36 -9.10
N ASN A 113 2.41 -14.43 -9.35
CA ASN A 113 3.19 -15.15 -8.34
C ASN A 113 4.65 -14.71 -8.26
N ASN A 114 5.25 -14.34 -9.38
CA ASN A 114 6.63 -13.86 -9.47
C ASN A 114 6.64 -12.54 -10.23
N SER A 115 6.21 -11.49 -9.53
CA SER A 115 5.95 -10.19 -10.16
C SER A 115 7.23 -9.46 -10.61
N PHE A 116 8.35 -9.63 -9.91
CA PHE A 116 9.56 -8.84 -10.15
C PHE A 116 10.22 -9.16 -11.49
N GLU A 117 10.46 -10.44 -11.77
CA GLU A 117 11.11 -10.87 -13.02
C GLU A 117 10.21 -10.64 -14.23
N GLU A 118 8.91 -10.93 -14.06
CA GLU A 118 7.91 -10.76 -15.10
C GLU A 118 7.70 -9.28 -15.44
N LEU A 119 7.59 -8.39 -14.46
CA LEU A 119 7.48 -6.95 -14.71
C LEU A 119 8.73 -6.41 -15.43
N LEU A 120 9.93 -6.85 -15.04
CA LEU A 120 11.17 -6.41 -15.69
C LEU A 120 11.24 -6.88 -17.15
N ALA A 121 10.91 -8.15 -17.40
CA ALA A 121 10.83 -8.68 -18.77
C ALA A 121 9.78 -7.93 -19.60
N PHE A 122 8.66 -7.57 -18.98
CA PHE A 122 7.57 -6.88 -19.65
C PHE A 122 7.94 -5.43 -20.00
N GLN A 123 8.62 -4.72 -19.10
CA GLN A 123 9.14 -3.37 -19.34
C GLN A 123 10.18 -3.35 -20.47
N ARG A 124 11.07 -4.34 -20.54
CA ARG A 124 12.03 -4.49 -21.65
C ARG A 124 11.32 -4.72 -22.99
N ALA A 125 10.34 -5.62 -23.02
CA ALA A 125 9.55 -5.88 -24.23
C ALA A 125 8.77 -4.63 -24.69
N LEU A 126 8.26 -3.82 -23.75
CA LEU A 126 7.61 -2.55 -24.08
C LEU A 126 8.60 -1.57 -24.70
N LYS A 127 9.82 -1.45 -24.16
CA LYS A 127 10.86 -0.59 -24.73
C LYS A 127 11.23 -1.01 -26.16
N ASP A 128 11.40 -2.30 -26.40
CA ASP A 128 11.70 -2.83 -27.74
C ASP A 128 10.54 -2.56 -28.72
N PHE A 129 9.30 -2.67 -28.24
CA PHE A 129 8.11 -2.39 -29.04
C PHE A 129 7.97 -0.89 -29.37
N VAL A 130 8.17 -0.01 -28.41
CA VAL A 130 8.17 1.44 -28.63
C VAL A 130 9.28 1.83 -29.60
N ALA A 131 10.48 1.26 -29.47
CA ALA A 131 11.59 1.48 -30.39
C ALA A 131 11.29 1.04 -31.83
N SER A 132 10.41 0.05 -32.02
CA SER A 132 9.95 -0.38 -33.35
C SER A 132 8.98 0.59 -34.03
N ILE A 133 8.26 1.41 -33.23
CA ILE A 133 7.33 2.42 -33.72
C ILE A 133 8.05 3.76 -33.89
N ASP A 134 8.74 4.21 -32.85
CA ASP A 134 9.52 5.45 -32.83
C ASP A 134 10.81 5.27 -32.01
N ALA A 135 11.92 5.15 -32.73
CA ALA A 135 13.25 5.01 -32.16
C ALA A 135 13.76 6.31 -31.50
N THR A 136 13.23 7.47 -31.87
CA THR A 136 13.62 8.77 -31.30
C THR A 136 13.05 8.90 -29.90
N TYR A 137 11.76 8.61 -29.76
CA TYR A 137 11.05 8.62 -28.48
C TYR A 137 11.67 7.61 -27.49
N ALA A 138 12.01 6.41 -27.95
CA ALA A 138 12.63 5.37 -27.13
C ALA A 138 14.02 5.74 -26.55
N LYS A 139 14.70 6.74 -27.12
CA LYS A 139 15.98 7.26 -26.60
C LYS A 139 15.82 8.40 -25.60
N GLN A 140 14.69 9.10 -25.63
CA GLN A 140 14.42 10.20 -24.69
C GLN A 140 14.21 9.68 -23.27
N PHE A 141 13.54 8.54 -23.12
CA PHE A 141 13.28 7.91 -21.83
C PHE A 141 14.23 6.73 -21.59
N GLU A 142 14.86 6.68 -20.42
CA GLU A 142 15.79 5.60 -20.06
C GLU A 142 15.04 4.27 -19.85
N GLU A 143 13.89 4.32 -19.17
CA GLU A 143 13.04 3.17 -18.84
C GLU A 143 11.58 3.47 -19.12
N PHE A 144 10.83 2.40 -19.47
CA PHE A 144 9.38 2.43 -19.58
C PHE A 144 8.78 1.58 -18.47
N TYR A 145 7.67 2.03 -17.91
CA TYR A 145 6.97 1.34 -16.84
C TYR A 145 5.65 0.75 -17.33
N ILE A 146 5.15 -0.24 -16.59
CA ILE A 146 3.88 -0.88 -16.89
C ILE A 146 3.01 -0.80 -15.65
N GLY A 147 1.85 -0.17 -15.82
CA GLY A 147 0.76 -0.21 -14.87
C GLY A 147 -0.12 -1.41 -15.14
N LEU A 148 -0.59 -2.05 -14.07
CA LEU A 148 -1.53 -3.16 -14.19
C LEU A 148 -2.90 -2.73 -13.67
N GLU A 149 -3.94 -3.21 -14.33
CA GLU A 149 -5.34 -3.05 -13.94
C GLU A 149 -6.10 -4.37 -14.14
N GLY A 150 -7.23 -4.54 -13.46
CA GLY A 150 -8.17 -5.61 -13.74
C GLY A 150 -8.61 -6.34 -12.47
N SER A 151 -9.07 -7.58 -12.65
CA SER A 151 -9.56 -8.40 -11.53
C SER A 151 -8.46 -9.29 -10.97
N PHE A 152 -8.05 -9.03 -9.74
CA PHE A 152 -7.00 -9.78 -9.04
C PHE A 152 -7.52 -11.01 -8.28
N GLY A 153 -8.84 -11.22 -8.22
CA GLY A 153 -9.46 -12.33 -7.52
C GLY A 153 -9.02 -12.39 -6.06
N SER A 154 -8.40 -13.51 -5.66
CA SER A 154 -7.90 -13.71 -4.29
C SER A 154 -6.75 -12.78 -3.87
N LYS A 155 -6.10 -12.08 -4.83
CA LYS A 155 -5.04 -11.11 -4.55
C LYS A 155 -5.56 -9.67 -4.38
N HIS A 156 -6.87 -9.47 -4.35
CA HIS A 156 -7.50 -8.24 -3.88
C HIS A 156 -7.64 -8.31 -2.36
N LEU A 157 -6.83 -7.53 -1.64
CA LEU A 157 -6.62 -7.65 -0.20
C LEU A 157 -6.85 -6.31 0.50
N THR A 158 -7.23 -6.38 1.78
CA THR A 158 -7.11 -5.22 2.68
C THR A 158 -5.72 -5.24 3.33
N PRO A 159 -5.20 -4.10 3.83
CA PRO A 159 -3.92 -4.05 4.56
C PRO A 159 -3.82 -5.08 5.68
N ARG A 160 -4.96 -5.45 6.29
CA ARG A 160 -5.05 -6.47 7.34
C ARG A 160 -4.88 -7.90 6.84
N LYS A 161 -5.31 -8.22 5.62
CA LYS A 161 -5.18 -9.55 5.00
C LYS A 161 -3.83 -9.75 4.31
N LEU A 162 -2.97 -8.73 4.29
CA LEU A 162 -1.65 -8.79 3.67
C LEU A 162 -0.65 -9.56 4.55
N THR A 163 -0.68 -10.88 4.44
CA THR A 163 0.19 -11.80 5.19
C THR A 163 1.49 -12.12 4.43
N SER A 164 2.41 -12.84 5.09
CA SER A 164 3.68 -13.28 4.51
C SER A 164 3.54 -14.21 3.30
N ALA A 165 2.38 -14.86 3.11
CA ALA A 165 2.10 -15.73 1.97
C ALA A 165 2.09 -14.98 0.62
N PHE A 166 1.94 -13.65 0.66
CA PHE A 166 1.92 -12.82 -0.54
C PHE A 166 3.26 -12.16 -0.87
N LEU A 167 4.34 -12.51 -0.17
CA LEU A 167 5.67 -11.97 -0.50
C LEU A 167 6.03 -12.30 -1.96
N SER A 168 6.65 -11.34 -2.64
CA SER A 168 7.00 -11.38 -4.08
C SER A 168 5.85 -11.53 -5.08
N ASN A 169 4.61 -11.59 -4.59
CA ASN A 169 3.42 -11.61 -5.43
C ASN A 169 3.00 -10.19 -5.81
N LEU A 170 2.31 -10.10 -6.95
CA LEU A 170 1.53 -8.91 -7.30
C LEU A 170 0.23 -8.92 -6.50
N VAL A 171 -0.05 -7.83 -5.79
CA VAL A 171 -1.24 -7.67 -4.95
C VAL A 171 -1.97 -6.39 -5.33
N CYS A 172 -3.28 -6.39 -5.09
CA CYS A 172 -4.11 -5.21 -5.17
C CYS A 172 -4.61 -4.90 -3.77
N VAL A 173 -4.23 -3.75 -3.23
CA VAL A 173 -4.56 -3.35 -1.87
C VAL A 173 -5.45 -2.11 -1.90
N GLU A 174 -6.55 -2.17 -1.16
CA GLU A 174 -7.54 -1.10 -1.08
C GLU A 174 -7.53 -0.46 0.30
N GLY A 175 -7.60 0.87 0.36
CA GLY A 175 -7.59 1.60 1.62
C GLY A 175 -7.71 3.11 1.47
N ILE A 176 -7.49 3.81 2.59
CA ILE A 176 -7.45 5.26 2.67
C ILE A 176 -6.00 5.69 2.86
N VAL A 177 -5.57 6.71 2.13
CA VAL A 177 -4.25 7.30 2.34
C VAL A 177 -4.28 8.15 3.61
N VAL A 178 -3.44 7.83 4.59
CA VAL A 178 -3.41 8.56 5.88
C VAL A 178 -2.24 9.55 5.93
N LYS A 179 -1.12 9.19 5.30
CA LYS A 179 0.09 10.00 5.30
C LYS A 179 0.74 9.93 3.95
N CYS A 180 1.15 11.08 3.44
CA CYS A 180 2.07 11.22 2.32
C CYS A 180 3.37 11.79 2.84
N SER A 181 4.51 11.25 2.41
CA SER A 181 5.81 11.87 2.64
C SER A 181 6.10 12.95 1.61
N LEU A 182 7.08 13.81 1.91
CA LEU A 182 7.62 14.76 0.96
C LEU A 182 8.29 14.01 -0.20
N VAL A 183 8.07 14.49 -1.41
CA VAL A 183 8.75 14.01 -2.62
C VAL A 183 10.25 14.24 -2.48
N ARG A 184 11.04 13.21 -2.76
CA ARG A 184 12.51 13.29 -2.75
C ARG A 184 13.08 12.67 -4.03
N PRO A 185 14.08 13.30 -4.66
CA PRO A 185 14.76 12.70 -5.79
C PRO A 185 15.66 11.55 -5.33
N LYS A 186 15.73 10.50 -6.14
CA LYS A 186 16.54 9.30 -5.94
C LYS A 186 17.42 9.09 -7.17
N VAL A 187 18.71 8.86 -6.96
CA VAL A 187 19.67 8.63 -8.04
C VAL A 187 19.43 7.26 -8.70
N VAL A 188 19.43 7.24 -10.03
CA VAL A 188 19.35 6.02 -10.86
C VAL A 188 20.69 5.78 -11.55
N ARG A 189 21.25 6.83 -12.17
CA ARG A 189 22.54 6.80 -12.84
C ARG A 189 23.32 8.08 -12.56
N SER A 190 24.60 7.94 -12.26
CA SER A 190 25.53 9.08 -12.20
C SER A 190 26.52 9.04 -13.36
N VAL A 191 26.90 10.22 -13.82
CA VAL A 191 27.95 10.43 -14.82
C VAL A 191 29.08 11.21 -14.15
N HIS A 192 30.30 10.70 -14.28
CA HIS A 192 31.50 11.30 -13.72
C HIS A 192 32.49 11.60 -14.82
N TYR A 193 33.10 12.77 -14.79
CA TYR A 193 34.12 13.18 -15.74
C TYR A 193 35.48 13.22 -15.07
N CYS A 194 36.49 12.68 -15.74
CA CYS A 194 37.89 12.79 -15.32
C CYS A 194 38.59 13.85 -16.19
N PRO A 195 39.00 15.02 -15.63
CA PRO A 195 39.71 16.04 -16.39
C PRO A 195 41.06 15.58 -16.95
N ALA A 196 41.74 14.67 -16.26
CA ALA A 196 43.06 14.17 -16.64
C ALA A 196 42.99 13.20 -17.85
N THR A 197 42.06 12.24 -17.82
CA THR A 197 41.93 11.23 -18.89
C THR A 197 40.94 11.65 -19.98
N LYS A 198 40.15 12.71 -19.74
CA LYS A 198 39.03 13.19 -20.58
C LYS A 198 37.96 12.11 -20.83
N LYS A 199 37.91 11.09 -19.98
CA LYS A 199 36.92 10.00 -20.05
C LYS A 199 35.76 10.28 -19.10
N SER A 200 34.56 9.91 -19.53
CA SER A 200 33.36 9.89 -18.70
C SER A 200 33.06 8.47 -18.23
N ILE A 201 32.82 8.29 -16.94
CA ILE A 201 32.47 7.03 -16.29
C ILE A 201 31.03 7.12 -15.83
N GLU A 202 30.21 6.15 -16.23
CA GLU A 202 28.82 6.06 -15.78
C GLU A 202 28.68 4.97 -14.72
N ARG A 203 27.89 5.23 -13.68
CA ARG A 203 27.55 4.24 -12.65
C ARG A 203 26.06 4.19 -12.42
N ARG A 204 25.49 2.98 -12.49
CA ARG A 204 24.08 2.72 -12.16
C ARG A 204 23.92 2.32 -10.70
N TYR A 205 22.91 2.87 -10.06
CA TYR A 205 22.55 2.58 -8.68
C TYR A 205 21.24 1.84 -8.61
N THR A 206 21.27 0.71 -7.92
CA THR A 206 20.09 -0.08 -7.60
C THR A 206 19.99 -0.20 -6.09
N ASP A 207 18.78 -0.04 -5.58
CA ASP A 207 18.46 -0.20 -4.16
C ASP A 207 17.43 -1.32 -3.99
N LEU A 208 17.25 -1.83 -2.77
CA LEU A 208 16.27 -2.85 -2.40
C LEU A 208 14.82 -2.43 -2.68
N THR A 209 14.57 -1.14 -2.91
CA THR A 209 13.27 -0.61 -3.35
C THR A 209 13.05 -0.69 -4.87
N SER A 210 14.07 -1.09 -5.65
CA SER A 210 14.00 -1.25 -7.10
C SER A 210 13.60 -2.69 -7.45
N LEU A 211 13.03 -2.95 -8.63
CA LEU A 211 12.61 -4.30 -9.03
C LEU A 211 13.75 -5.33 -8.96
N GLN A 212 14.98 -4.92 -9.29
CA GLN A 212 16.18 -5.73 -9.09
C GLN A 212 16.72 -5.59 -7.66
N ALA A 213 16.92 -6.73 -6.99
CA ALA A 213 17.26 -6.80 -5.57
C ALA A 213 18.75 -6.68 -5.23
N PHE A 214 19.58 -6.16 -6.14
CA PHE A 214 21.01 -6.02 -5.87
C PHE A 214 21.31 -4.61 -5.35
N PRO A 215 21.64 -4.41 -4.07
CA PRO A 215 22.01 -3.10 -3.56
C PRO A 215 23.40 -2.72 -4.08
N SER A 216 23.48 -1.63 -4.84
CA SER A 216 24.75 -0.99 -5.17
C SER A 216 25.24 -0.17 -3.98
N THR A 217 26.55 0.04 -3.88
CA THR A 217 27.12 0.94 -2.88
C THR A 217 26.66 2.37 -3.20
N ALA A 218 26.05 3.06 -2.22
CA ALA A 218 25.59 4.44 -2.37
C ALA A 218 26.72 5.49 -2.40
N ILE A 219 27.96 5.04 -2.62
CA ILE A 219 29.15 5.89 -2.63
C ILE A 219 29.38 6.32 -4.08
N TYR A 220 29.49 7.63 -4.30
CA TYR A 220 29.94 8.17 -5.57
C TYR A 220 31.42 7.85 -5.78
N PRO A 221 31.83 7.35 -6.96
CA PRO A 221 33.24 7.16 -7.26
C PRO A 221 33.96 8.51 -7.26
N ILE A 222 34.97 8.63 -6.40
CA ILE A 222 35.77 9.87 -6.24
C ILE A 222 37.04 9.79 -7.10
N LYS A 223 37.49 8.57 -7.42
CA LYS A 223 38.75 8.29 -8.09
C LYS A 223 38.56 7.23 -9.16
N ASP A 224 39.26 7.40 -10.27
CA ASP A 224 39.33 6.42 -11.36
C ASP A 224 40.25 5.23 -11.01
N GLU A 225 40.30 4.21 -11.86
CA GLU A 225 41.23 3.06 -11.72
C GLU A 225 42.70 3.50 -11.67
N GLU A 226 43.02 4.61 -12.33
CA GLU A 226 44.34 5.25 -12.33
C GLU A 226 44.53 6.27 -11.19
N ASN A 227 43.63 6.28 -10.19
CA ASN A 227 43.65 7.16 -9.00
C ASN A 227 43.53 8.67 -9.31
N ASN A 228 43.10 9.02 -10.52
CA ASN A 228 42.79 10.39 -10.92
C ASN A 228 41.48 10.87 -10.26
N PRO A 229 41.36 12.16 -9.86
CA PRO A 229 40.13 12.68 -9.28
C PRO A 229 38.99 12.73 -10.31
N LEU A 230 37.80 12.32 -9.89
CA LEU A 230 36.58 12.35 -10.68
C LEU A 230 35.67 13.49 -10.22
N GLU A 231 35.18 14.27 -11.18
CA GLU A 231 34.16 15.29 -10.97
C GLU A 231 32.80 14.73 -11.36
N THR A 232 31.76 15.00 -10.57
CA THR A 232 30.42 14.47 -10.83
C THR A 232 29.64 15.46 -11.68
N GLU A 233 29.17 15.03 -12.83
CA GLU A 233 28.36 15.85 -13.72
C GLU A 233 26.88 15.64 -13.39
N PHE A 234 26.34 16.51 -12.54
CA PHE A 234 24.94 16.43 -12.11
C PHE A 234 23.95 16.61 -13.26
N GLY A 235 24.30 17.37 -14.30
CA GLY A 235 23.41 17.64 -15.44
C GLY A 235 23.16 16.45 -16.35
N LEU A 236 24.12 15.52 -16.45
CA LEU A 236 23.98 14.28 -17.25
C LEU A 236 23.53 13.08 -16.40
N SER A 237 23.55 13.24 -15.07
CA SER A 237 23.08 12.22 -14.13
C SER A 237 21.56 12.13 -14.14
N THR A 238 21.01 10.92 -13.98
CA THR A 238 19.56 10.68 -13.99
C THR A 238 19.05 10.42 -12.58
N TYR A 239 17.98 11.14 -12.24
CA TYR A 239 17.28 11.06 -10.96
C TYR A 239 15.81 10.73 -11.24
N LYS A 240 15.19 10.05 -10.28
CA LYS A 240 13.75 9.78 -10.28
C LYS A 240 13.09 10.30 -9.02
N ASP A 241 11.84 10.69 -9.12
CA ASP A 241 11.07 11.09 -7.94
C ASP A 241 10.65 9.86 -7.15
N HIS A 242 10.75 9.97 -5.82
CA HIS A 242 10.40 8.91 -4.90
C HIS A 242 9.54 9.46 -3.77
N GLN A 243 8.41 8.82 -3.53
CA GLN A 243 7.46 9.15 -2.48
C GLN A 243 7.01 7.89 -1.74
N THR A 244 6.90 7.99 -0.42
CA THR A 244 6.30 6.94 0.41
C THR A 244 4.95 7.41 0.95
N ILE A 245 3.92 6.61 0.79
CA ILE A 245 2.60 6.82 1.36
C ILE A 245 2.26 5.70 2.34
N THR A 246 1.46 6.00 3.36
CA THR A 246 0.92 4.98 4.27
C THR A 246 -0.58 4.87 4.05
N MET A 247 -1.02 3.68 3.72
CA MET A 247 -2.43 3.38 3.46
C MET A 247 -3.01 2.56 4.61
N GLN A 248 -4.20 2.92 5.07
CA GLN A 248 -4.92 2.24 6.13
C GLN A 248 -6.18 1.56 5.60
N GLU A 249 -6.60 0.47 6.25
CA GLU A 249 -7.87 -0.19 5.93
C GLU A 249 -9.06 0.76 6.09
N MET A 250 -10.06 0.63 5.21
CA MET A 250 -11.28 1.42 5.31
C MET A 250 -12.02 1.09 6.61
N PRO A 251 -12.46 2.12 7.38
CA PRO A 251 -13.10 1.90 8.69
C PRO A 251 -14.40 1.08 8.58
N GLU A 252 -15.12 1.22 7.46
CA GLU A 252 -16.35 0.46 7.16
C GLU A 252 -16.13 -1.06 7.05
N LYS A 253 -14.91 -1.47 6.65
CA LYS A 253 -14.52 -2.88 6.48
C LYS A 253 -13.77 -3.42 7.70
N ALA A 254 -13.38 -2.56 8.64
CA ALA A 254 -12.64 -2.95 9.82
C ALA A 254 -13.57 -3.61 10.86
N PRO A 255 -13.15 -4.71 11.51
CA PRO A 255 -13.95 -5.34 12.55
C PRO A 255 -14.02 -4.43 13.79
N ALA A 256 -15.20 -4.34 14.39
CA ALA A 256 -15.44 -3.53 15.57
C ALA A 256 -14.52 -3.95 16.74
N GLY A 257 -13.99 -2.96 17.46
CA GLY A 257 -13.15 -3.17 18.64
C GLY A 257 -11.66 -3.42 18.37
N GLN A 258 -11.20 -3.38 17.11
CA GLN A 258 -9.77 -3.53 16.79
C GLN A 258 -9.21 -2.33 16.06
N LEU A 259 -7.92 -2.07 16.27
CA LEU A 259 -7.21 -0.99 15.58
C LEU A 259 -7.01 -1.33 14.09
N PRO A 260 -7.37 -0.43 13.17
CA PRO A 260 -7.16 -0.63 11.74
C PRO A 260 -5.67 -0.70 11.41
N ARG A 261 -5.30 -1.70 10.60
CA ARG A 261 -3.91 -1.93 10.18
C ARG A 261 -3.54 -1.03 9.00
N SER A 262 -2.26 -0.67 8.92
CA SER A 262 -1.68 0.16 7.86
C SER A 262 -0.58 -0.59 7.11
N VAL A 263 -0.37 -0.22 5.86
CA VAL A 263 0.71 -0.69 5.00
C VAL A 263 1.45 0.48 4.37
N ASP A 264 2.76 0.35 4.24
CA ASP A 264 3.60 1.33 3.57
C ASP A 264 3.69 1.00 2.08
N ILE A 265 3.50 2.01 1.24
CA ILE A 265 3.55 1.90 -0.22
C ILE A 265 4.56 2.92 -0.74
N ILE A 266 5.41 2.48 -1.66
CA ILE A 266 6.35 3.34 -2.35
C ILE A 266 5.81 3.62 -3.75
N LEU A 267 5.76 4.90 -4.10
CA LEU A 267 5.41 5.41 -5.42
C LEU A 267 6.67 6.06 -6.01
N ASP A 268 7.01 5.64 -7.22
CA ASP A 268 8.16 6.16 -7.98
C ASP A 268 7.65 6.88 -9.24
N ASP A 269 8.43 7.88 -9.68
CA ASP A 269 8.28 8.58 -10.95
C ASP A 269 6.91 9.29 -11.11
N ASP A 270 6.13 8.93 -12.14
CA ASP A 270 4.85 9.55 -12.51
C ASP A 270 3.72 9.30 -11.51
N LEU A 271 3.88 8.33 -10.60
CA LEU A 271 2.88 8.06 -9.57
C LEU A 271 3.00 8.98 -8.35
N VAL A 272 4.06 9.79 -8.29
CA VAL A 272 4.27 10.73 -7.20
C VAL A 272 3.21 11.83 -7.22
N ASP A 273 2.72 12.21 -6.04
CA ASP A 273 1.67 13.22 -5.83
C ASP A 273 0.32 12.91 -6.50
N ALA A 274 0.12 11.66 -6.95
CA ALA A 274 -1.15 11.21 -7.52
C ALA A 274 -2.29 11.10 -6.49
N VAL A 275 -1.95 11.08 -5.19
CA VAL A 275 -2.89 10.84 -4.08
C VAL A 275 -2.65 11.79 -2.93
N LYS A 276 -3.74 12.19 -2.27
CA LYS A 276 -3.72 13.07 -1.10
C LYS A 276 -4.18 12.32 0.15
N PRO A 277 -3.71 12.72 1.35
CA PRO A 277 -4.26 12.19 2.60
C PRO A 277 -5.77 12.41 2.68
N GLY A 278 -6.52 11.36 2.99
CA GLY A 278 -7.98 11.32 2.97
C GLY A 278 -8.57 10.59 1.76
N ASP A 279 -7.81 10.42 0.67
CA ASP A 279 -8.31 9.78 -0.53
C ASP A 279 -8.52 8.27 -0.33
N ARG A 280 -9.66 7.77 -0.83
CA ARG A 280 -9.92 6.33 -0.98
C ARG A 280 -9.23 5.86 -2.27
N VAL A 281 -8.31 4.92 -2.14
CA VAL A 281 -7.47 4.45 -3.24
C VAL A 281 -7.39 2.94 -3.29
N GLN A 282 -7.16 2.44 -4.50
CA GLN A 282 -6.80 1.07 -4.80
C GLN A 282 -5.42 1.10 -5.44
N VAL A 283 -4.43 0.52 -4.76
CA VAL A 283 -3.06 0.45 -5.24
C VAL A 283 -2.73 -0.97 -5.68
N ILE A 284 -2.18 -1.09 -6.88
CA ILE A 284 -1.70 -2.35 -7.42
C ILE A 284 -0.17 -2.32 -7.40
N GLY A 285 0.44 -3.34 -6.83
CA GLY A 285 1.88 -3.35 -6.66
C GLY A 285 2.46 -4.68 -6.21
N SER A 286 3.78 -4.79 -6.28
CA SER A 286 4.52 -5.97 -5.85
C SER A 286 4.80 -5.88 -4.35
N TYR A 287 4.43 -6.92 -3.60
CA TYR A 287 4.67 -6.95 -2.16
C TYR A 287 6.09 -7.43 -1.85
N ARG A 288 6.83 -6.63 -1.06
CA ARG A 288 8.24 -6.87 -0.77
C ARG A 288 8.55 -6.69 0.71
N CYS A 289 9.54 -7.43 1.21
CA CYS A 289 10.15 -7.18 2.50
C CYS A 289 11.53 -6.53 2.31
N LEU A 290 11.83 -5.53 3.14
CA LEU A 290 13.13 -4.89 3.24
C LEU A 290 13.84 -5.37 4.52
N PRO A 291 15.03 -5.98 4.41
CA PRO A 291 15.81 -6.34 5.57
C PRO A 291 16.38 -5.09 6.25
N GLY A 292 16.16 -5.00 7.57
CA GLY A 292 16.77 -3.96 8.40
C GLY A 292 18.12 -4.42 8.94
N LYS A 293 19.21 -3.77 8.52
CA LYS A 293 20.51 -3.93 9.18
C LYS A 293 20.71 -2.78 10.17
N LYS A 294 20.90 -3.09 11.45
CA LYS A 294 21.31 -2.12 12.48
C LYS A 294 22.64 -2.58 13.05
N ASN A 295 23.67 -1.75 12.95
CA ASN A 295 25.01 -2.01 13.50
C ASN A 295 25.62 -3.37 13.08
N GLY A 296 25.45 -3.78 11.82
CA GLY A 296 26.02 -5.03 11.29
C GLY A 296 25.28 -6.32 11.68
N TYR A 297 24.37 -6.26 12.65
CA TYR A 297 23.48 -7.37 12.99
C TYR A 297 22.18 -7.28 12.20
N THR A 298 21.78 -8.38 11.59
CA THR A 298 20.48 -8.48 10.91
C THR A 298 19.44 -9.00 11.90
N SER A 299 18.37 -8.24 12.14
CA SER A 299 17.21 -8.77 12.87
C SER A 299 16.43 -9.71 11.94
N GLY A 300 15.84 -10.76 12.50
CA GLY A 300 14.88 -11.61 11.78
C GLY A 300 13.54 -10.92 11.52
N THR A 301 13.33 -9.72 12.05
CA THR A 301 12.15 -8.89 11.76
C THR A 301 12.40 -8.05 10.52
N PHE A 302 11.51 -8.18 9.54
CA PHE A 302 11.57 -7.43 8.29
C PHE A 302 10.43 -6.43 8.19
N ARG A 303 10.73 -5.25 7.63
CA ARG A 303 9.71 -4.27 7.28
C ARG A 303 9.12 -4.65 5.94
N THR A 304 7.81 -4.65 5.82
CA THR A 304 7.15 -4.92 4.55
C THR A 304 6.68 -3.63 3.88
N ILE A 305 6.75 -3.61 2.56
CA ILE A 305 6.38 -2.49 1.70
C ILE A 305 5.69 -3.03 0.45
N VAL A 306 4.85 -2.22 -0.17
CA VAL A 306 4.32 -2.48 -1.50
C VAL A 306 4.96 -1.50 -2.47
N LEU A 307 5.56 -2.01 -3.55
CA LEU A 307 6.05 -1.18 -4.64
C LEU A 307 4.91 -0.93 -5.62
N GLY A 308 4.41 0.31 -5.68
CA GLY A 308 3.26 0.70 -6.49
C GLY A 308 3.56 0.67 -7.98
N CYS A 309 2.79 -0.12 -8.72
CA CYS A 309 2.81 -0.17 -10.19
C CYS A 309 1.65 0.65 -10.79
N ASN A 310 0.54 0.80 -10.07
CA ASN A 310 -0.58 1.63 -10.51
C ASN A 310 -1.39 2.08 -9.29
N VAL A 311 -1.97 3.28 -9.39
CA VAL A 311 -2.82 3.85 -8.34
C VAL A 311 -4.14 4.28 -8.96
N LYS A 312 -5.23 3.74 -8.43
CA LYS A 312 -6.60 4.06 -8.86
C LYS A 312 -7.33 4.76 -7.72
N LEU A 313 -7.73 5.99 -7.94
CA LEU A 313 -8.58 6.75 -7.02
C LEU A 313 -10.01 6.20 -7.11
N LEU A 314 -10.54 5.73 -5.97
CA LEU A 314 -11.94 5.30 -5.85
C LEU A 314 -12.87 6.49 -5.58
N SER A 315 -12.33 7.54 -4.93
CA SER A 315 -13.09 8.71 -4.50
C SER A 315 -13.17 9.83 -5.53
N LYS A 316 -12.50 9.73 -6.69
CA LYS A 316 -12.79 10.68 -7.75
C LYS A 316 -14.24 10.44 -8.14
N GLU A 317 -15.07 11.45 -7.92
CA GLU A 317 -16.21 11.77 -8.76
C GLU A 317 -15.66 11.93 -10.18
N VAL A 318 -15.24 10.81 -10.77
CA VAL A 318 -14.85 10.71 -12.15
C VAL A 318 -16.09 11.15 -12.86
N ALA A 319 -16.02 12.28 -13.57
CA ALA A 319 -17.00 12.63 -14.58
C ALA A 319 -17.27 11.33 -15.33
N PRO A 320 -18.44 10.69 -15.13
CA PRO A 320 -18.65 9.38 -15.70
C PRO A 320 -18.41 9.54 -17.19
N MET A 321 -17.69 8.61 -17.82
CA MET A 321 -17.49 8.69 -19.26
C MET A 321 -18.88 8.55 -19.90
N PHE A 322 -19.51 9.68 -20.18
CA PHE A 322 -20.83 9.72 -20.77
C PHE A 322 -20.70 9.26 -22.22
N SER A 323 -21.43 8.21 -22.58
CA SER A 323 -21.58 7.86 -23.98
C SER A 323 -22.33 8.98 -24.71
N ALA A 324 -22.13 9.07 -26.03
CA ALA A 324 -22.94 9.96 -26.88
C ALA A 324 -24.44 9.66 -26.71
N ASP A 325 -24.79 8.39 -26.48
CA ASP A 325 -26.15 7.95 -26.21
C ASP A 325 -26.66 8.45 -24.86
N ASP A 326 -25.83 8.44 -23.81
CA ASP A 326 -26.21 8.96 -22.48
C ASP A 326 -26.50 10.45 -22.56
N VAL A 327 -25.64 11.21 -23.25
CA VAL A 327 -25.85 12.65 -23.49
C VAL A 327 -27.13 12.89 -24.29
N ALA A 328 -27.44 12.04 -25.28
CA ALA A 328 -28.67 12.13 -26.05
C ALA A 328 -29.91 11.81 -25.19
N GLN A 329 -29.83 10.82 -24.29
CA GLN A 329 -30.88 10.49 -23.34
C GLN A 329 -31.09 11.62 -22.32
N ILE A 330 -30.02 12.20 -21.78
CA ILE A 330 -30.08 13.36 -20.88
C ILE A 330 -30.76 14.54 -21.58
N LYS A 331 -30.40 14.82 -22.84
CA LYS A 331 -31.04 15.89 -23.66
C LYS A 331 -32.49 15.59 -24.01
N LYS A 332 -32.86 14.32 -24.24
CA LYS A 332 -34.25 13.92 -24.45
C LYS A 332 -35.05 14.09 -23.16
N PHE A 333 -34.50 13.66 -22.02
CA PHE A 333 -35.12 13.77 -20.71
C PHE A 333 -35.34 15.23 -20.30
N SER A 334 -34.33 16.09 -20.50
CA SER A 334 -34.43 17.52 -20.17
C SER A 334 -35.46 18.28 -21.01
N LYS A 335 -35.76 17.80 -22.23
CA LYS A 335 -36.77 18.39 -23.13
C LYS A 335 -38.15 17.75 -22.99
N SER A 336 -38.28 16.66 -22.25
CA SER A 336 -39.54 15.97 -22.06
C SER A 336 -40.48 16.84 -21.21
N ARG A 337 -41.46 17.47 -21.84
CA ARG A 337 -42.47 18.34 -21.19
C ARG A 337 -43.52 17.58 -20.37
N SER A 338 -43.44 16.26 -20.26
CA SER A 338 -44.56 15.44 -19.79
C SER A 338 -44.77 15.43 -18.27
N LYS A 339 -43.77 15.84 -17.45
CA LYS A 339 -43.87 16.00 -15.99
C LYS A 339 -42.89 17.07 -15.49
N ASP A 340 -43.19 17.70 -14.36
CA ASP A 340 -42.25 18.57 -13.66
C ASP A 340 -40.99 17.78 -13.30
N ILE A 341 -39.93 17.97 -14.10
CA ILE A 341 -38.65 17.26 -13.98
C ILE A 341 -38.07 17.44 -12.57
N PHE A 342 -38.25 18.63 -12.00
CA PHE A 342 -37.82 18.97 -10.66
C PHE A 342 -38.50 18.09 -9.60
N GLU A 343 -39.82 17.91 -9.68
CA GLU A 343 -40.55 17.07 -8.73
C GLU A 343 -40.20 15.59 -8.93
N GLN A 344 -40.01 15.16 -10.17
CA GLN A 344 -39.60 13.80 -10.49
C GLN A 344 -38.23 13.47 -9.88
N LEU A 345 -37.26 14.37 -10.02
CA LEU A 345 -35.93 14.22 -9.40
C LEU A 345 -36.00 14.22 -7.87
N ALA A 346 -36.79 15.14 -7.29
CA ALA A 346 -36.96 15.22 -5.84
C ALA A 346 -37.60 13.94 -5.25
N ARG A 347 -38.55 13.32 -5.96
CA ARG A 347 -39.14 12.03 -5.55
C ARG A 347 -38.13 10.88 -5.64
N SER A 348 -37.26 10.90 -6.65
CA SER A 348 -36.21 9.88 -6.84
C SER A 348 -35.06 9.96 -5.83
N LEU A 349 -34.86 11.11 -5.18
CA LEU A 349 -33.74 11.32 -4.25
C LEU A 349 -33.77 10.38 -3.03
N ALA A 350 -34.95 10.20 -2.42
CA ALA A 350 -35.15 9.37 -1.24
C ALA A 350 -36.49 8.63 -1.31
N PRO A 351 -36.57 7.52 -2.08
CA PRO A 351 -37.82 6.79 -2.26
C PRO A 351 -38.27 6.04 -1.00
N SER A 352 -37.35 5.76 -0.07
CA SER A 352 -37.63 5.08 1.20
C SER A 352 -38.41 5.94 2.20
N ILE A 353 -38.44 7.26 2.02
CA ILE A 353 -39.13 8.20 2.93
C ILE A 353 -40.45 8.62 2.29
N HIS A 354 -41.57 8.36 2.97
CA HIS A 354 -42.88 8.85 2.54
C HIS A 354 -43.05 10.34 2.89
N GLY A 355 -43.70 11.11 2.00
CA GLY A 355 -43.96 12.54 2.23
C GLY A 355 -42.77 13.48 2.04
N HIS A 356 -42.80 14.63 2.74
CA HIS A 356 -41.74 15.66 2.80
C HIS A 356 -41.21 16.18 1.45
N GLN A 357 -42.11 16.49 0.52
CA GLN A 357 -41.74 16.90 -0.85
C GLN A 357 -40.86 18.15 -0.89
N TYR A 358 -41.23 19.21 -0.16
CA TYR A 358 -40.46 20.46 -0.12
C TYR A 358 -39.05 20.27 0.45
N ILE A 359 -38.88 19.40 1.45
CA ILE A 359 -37.58 19.10 2.04
C ILE A 359 -36.69 18.41 1.00
N LYS A 360 -37.22 17.42 0.27
CA LYS A 360 -36.47 16.72 -0.79
C LYS A 360 -36.09 17.67 -1.94
N GLN A 361 -37.00 18.57 -2.32
CA GLN A 361 -36.72 19.62 -3.31
C GLN A 361 -35.61 20.56 -2.85
N ALA A 362 -35.63 20.99 -1.59
CA ALA A 362 -34.59 21.86 -1.04
C ALA A 362 -33.23 21.15 -0.95
N ILE A 363 -33.20 19.86 -0.56
CA ILE A 363 -31.98 19.04 -0.57
C ILE A 363 -31.46 18.83 -1.99
N LEU A 364 -32.33 18.68 -2.99
CA LEU A 364 -31.91 18.60 -4.39
C LEU A 364 -31.18 19.87 -4.83
N CYS A 365 -31.69 21.05 -4.47
CA CYS A 365 -31.00 22.32 -4.72
C CYS A 365 -29.67 22.42 -3.97
N LEU A 366 -29.61 21.90 -2.74
CA LEU A 366 -28.37 21.81 -1.95
C LEU A 366 -27.30 20.95 -2.65
N LEU A 367 -27.68 19.80 -3.24
CA LEU A 367 -26.75 18.91 -3.94
C LEU A 367 -26.24 19.48 -5.27
N LEU A 368 -27.08 20.21 -5.99
CA LEU A 368 -26.67 20.88 -7.23
C LEU A 368 -25.77 22.09 -6.97
N GLY A 369 -25.91 22.72 -5.81
CA GLY A 369 -25.26 23.98 -5.50
C GLY A 369 -25.82 25.15 -6.33
N GLY A 370 -25.25 26.33 -6.11
CA GLY A 370 -25.56 27.52 -6.89
C GLY A 370 -24.36 27.98 -7.71
N THR A 371 -24.56 29.11 -8.39
CA THR A 371 -23.49 29.75 -9.16
C THR A 371 -22.78 30.79 -8.31
N GLU A 372 -21.47 30.64 -8.22
CA GLU A 372 -20.62 31.65 -7.61
C GLU A 372 -20.54 32.88 -8.51
N LYS A 373 -20.61 34.07 -7.90
CA LYS A 373 -20.52 35.34 -8.64
C LYS A 373 -19.28 36.09 -8.23
N LEU A 374 -18.43 36.37 -9.21
CA LEU A 374 -17.33 37.32 -9.09
C LEU A 374 -17.83 38.69 -9.54
N LEU A 375 -17.67 39.68 -8.67
CA LEU A 375 -18.00 41.07 -8.94
C LEU A 375 -16.79 41.77 -9.56
N ASP A 376 -17.03 42.81 -10.36
CA ASP A 376 -15.98 43.58 -11.04
C ASP A 376 -15.01 44.28 -10.06
N ASN A 377 -15.42 44.44 -8.80
CA ASN A 377 -14.61 45.00 -7.72
C ASN A 377 -13.66 43.98 -7.05
N GLY A 378 -13.58 42.74 -7.57
CA GLY A 378 -12.75 41.66 -7.02
C GLY A 378 -13.34 40.92 -5.82
N SER A 379 -14.57 41.25 -5.40
CA SER A 379 -15.29 40.51 -4.35
C SER A 379 -15.98 39.26 -4.91
N ARG A 380 -16.04 38.20 -4.09
CA ARG A 380 -16.69 36.92 -4.42
C ARG A 380 -17.94 36.70 -3.57
N ILE A 381 -19.05 36.34 -4.20
CA ILE A 381 -20.29 35.91 -3.54
C ILE A 381 -20.41 34.38 -3.65
N ARG A 382 -20.54 33.71 -2.50
CA ARG A 382 -20.72 32.24 -2.42
C ARG A 382 -21.98 31.78 -3.16
N GLY A 383 -21.87 30.69 -3.91
CA GLY A 383 -23.00 30.02 -4.58
C GLY A 383 -23.65 28.93 -3.73
N ASP A 384 -23.08 28.56 -2.59
CA ASP A 384 -23.50 27.37 -1.86
C ASP A 384 -24.67 27.64 -0.90
N ILE A 385 -25.63 26.72 -0.88
CA ILE A 385 -26.79 26.73 0.00
C ILE A 385 -26.44 25.90 1.24
N ASN A 386 -26.84 26.32 2.44
CA ASN A 386 -26.78 25.50 3.65
C ASN A 386 -28.18 25.41 4.25
N ILE A 387 -28.64 24.20 4.56
CA ILE A 387 -29.99 23.97 5.10
C ILE A 387 -29.85 23.28 6.46
N LEU A 388 -30.60 23.78 7.44
CA LEU A 388 -30.80 23.12 8.73
C LEU A 388 -32.26 22.69 8.82
N LEU A 389 -32.51 21.42 9.16
CA LEU A 389 -33.85 20.91 9.42
C LEU A 389 -34.02 20.76 10.93
N MET A 390 -35.03 21.41 11.50
CA MET A 390 -35.44 21.20 12.89
C MET A 390 -36.78 20.48 12.91
N GLY A 391 -36.90 19.48 13.80
CA GLY A 391 -38.12 18.71 13.98
C GLY A 391 -38.14 18.04 15.34
N GLU A 392 -39.33 17.60 15.76
CA GLU A 392 -39.50 16.83 16.99
C GLU A 392 -39.06 15.38 16.78
N PHE A 393 -38.43 14.78 17.79
CA PHE A 393 -38.20 13.34 17.78
C PHE A 393 -39.55 12.63 17.88
N PRO A 394 -39.80 11.58 17.09
CA PRO A 394 -40.99 10.78 17.29
C PRO A 394 -41.01 10.32 18.75
N PRO A 395 -42.13 10.49 19.50
CA PRO A 395 -42.23 9.91 20.82
C PRO A 395 -41.93 8.43 20.68
N TYR A 396 -41.02 7.91 21.51
CA TYR A 396 -40.73 6.49 21.57
C TYR A 396 -42.06 5.74 21.78
N LEU A 397 -42.64 5.23 20.71
CA LEU A 397 -43.69 4.23 20.82
C LEU A 397 -42.92 2.95 21.18
N PRO A 398 -43.04 2.44 22.42
CA PRO A 398 -42.44 1.15 22.75
C PRO A 398 -42.98 0.15 21.74
N SER A 399 -42.08 -0.54 21.05
CA SER A 399 -42.44 -1.67 20.22
C SER A 399 -43.27 -2.64 21.05
N PRO A 400 -44.36 -3.22 20.52
CA PRO A 400 -45.24 -4.11 21.28
C PRO A 400 -44.53 -5.36 21.84
N HIS A 401 -43.29 -5.63 21.39
CA HIS A 401 -42.46 -6.74 21.84
C HIS A 401 -41.51 -6.39 23.00
N THR A 402 -41.51 -5.15 23.51
CA THR A 402 -40.74 -4.74 24.70
C THR A 402 -41.64 -4.44 25.91
N GLN A 403 -42.92 -4.83 25.85
CA GLN A 403 -43.74 -4.95 27.04
C GLN A 403 -43.28 -6.21 27.79
N LEU A 404 -42.29 -6.04 28.68
CA LEU A 404 -42.14 -6.98 29.77
C LEU A 404 -43.49 -7.01 30.51
N PRO A 405 -44.14 -8.17 30.67
CA PRO A 405 -45.34 -8.23 31.49
C PRO A 405 -45.00 -7.72 32.89
N PRO A 406 -45.89 -6.98 33.56
CA PRO A 406 -45.68 -6.65 34.96
C PRO A 406 -45.43 -7.96 35.71
N TYR A 407 -44.34 -8.02 36.49
CA TYR A 407 -44.04 -9.15 37.37
C TYR A 407 -45.27 -9.40 38.25
N LEU A 408 -46.10 -10.38 37.89
CA LEU A 408 -47.07 -10.98 38.78
C LEU A 408 -46.28 -11.96 39.64
N PRO A 409 -46.15 -11.73 40.96
CA PRO A 409 -45.53 -12.72 41.82
C PRO A 409 -46.39 -13.99 41.78
N SER A 410 -45.83 -15.08 41.27
CA SER A 410 -46.44 -16.41 41.31
C SER A 410 -46.62 -16.86 42.76
N PRO A 411 -47.76 -17.46 43.16
CA PRO A 411 -48.10 -17.75 44.56
C PRO A 411 -47.31 -18.91 45.20
N HIS A 412 -46.22 -19.38 44.60
CA HIS A 412 -45.47 -20.57 45.04
C HIS A 412 -44.01 -20.32 45.43
N THR A 413 -43.66 -19.11 45.87
CA THR A 413 -42.36 -18.87 46.54
C THR A 413 -42.57 -18.20 47.89
N GLN A 414 -43.43 -18.80 48.72
CA GLN A 414 -43.39 -18.57 50.16
C GLN A 414 -42.24 -19.41 50.73
N LEU A 415 -41.05 -18.81 50.85
CA LEU A 415 -40.04 -19.35 51.76
C LEU A 415 -40.54 -19.16 53.20
N PRO A 416 -40.54 -20.18 54.06
CA PRO A 416 -40.99 -20.05 55.44
C PRO A 416 -40.06 -19.10 56.22
N PRO A 417 -40.58 -18.34 57.19
CA PRO A 417 -39.78 -17.42 57.98
C PRO A 417 -38.75 -18.19 58.83
N TYR A 418 -37.47 -17.90 58.63
CA TYR A 418 -36.40 -18.38 59.50
C TYR A 418 -36.55 -17.76 60.90
N LEU A 419 -36.93 -18.60 61.86
CA LEU A 419 -36.84 -18.31 63.30
C LEU A 419 -35.37 -18.43 63.74
N PRO A 420 -34.78 -17.42 64.40
CA PRO A 420 -33.42 -17.52 64.92
C PRO A 420 -33.38 -18.33 66.21
N SER A 421 -32.57 -19.40 66.24
CA SER A 421 -32.23 -20.15 67.45
C SER A 421 -30.92 -19.64 68.09
N PRO A 422 -30.78 -19.70 69.43
CA PRO A 422 -29.97 -18.73 70.17
C PRO A 422 -28.61 -19.27 70.59
N HIS A 423 -27.72 -19.69 69.69
CA HIS A 423 -26.33 -20.01 70.07
C HIS A 423 -25.32 -19.81 68.92
N THR A 424 -24.90 -18.57 68.68
CA THR A 424 -23.49 -18.27 68.32
C THR A 424 -23.20 -16.81 68.66
N GLN A 425 -22.89 -16.56 69.94
CA GLN A 425 -22.27 -15.30 70.35
C GLN A 425 -20.79 -15.34 69.90
N LEU A 426 -20.38 -14.37 69.09
CA LEU A 426 -18.98 -13.95 68.97
C LEU A 426 -18.89 -12.48 69.46
N PRO A 427 -17.87 -12.12 70.26
CA PRO A 427 -17.80 -10.85 70.97
C PRO A 427 -17.52 -9.64 70.06
N PRO A 428 -17.85 -8.41 70.51
CA PRO A 428 -17.76 -7.19 69.70
C PRO A 428 -16.31 -6.76 69.47
N TYR A 429 -15.94 -6.54 68.20
CA TYR A 429 -14.71 -5.83 67.85
C TYR A 429 -14.96 -4.31 67.93
N LEU A 430 -14.35 -3.68 68.93
CA LEU A 430 -14.18 -2.23 69.02
C LEU A 430 -13.15 -1.75 67.96
N PRO A 431 -13.43 -0.68 67.21
CA PRO A 431 -12.51 -0.14 66.20
C PRO A 431 -11.37 0.67 66.84
N SER A 432 -10.13 0.42 66.41
CA SER A 432 -8.94 1.20 66.75
C SER A 432 -8.87 2.51 65.92
N PRO A 433 -8.30 3.61 66.46
CA PRO A 433 -8.56 4.97 65.99
C PRO A 433 -7.65 5.48 64.84
N HIS A 434 -7.20 4.62 63.93
CA HIS A 434 -6.30 5.03 62.83
C HIS A 434 -6.74 4.51 61.46
N THR A 435 -7.87 5.03 60.96
CA THR A 435 -8.15 5.13 59.51
C THR A 435 -9.28 6.15 59.27
N GLN A 436 -9.05 7.39 59.68
CA GLN A 436 -9.85 8.52 59.20
C GLN A 436 -9.34 8.90 57.81
N LEU A 437 -10.09 8.56 56.76
CA LEU A 437 -9.96 9.19 55.45
C LEU A 437 -10.78 10.51 55.49
N PRO A 438 -10.17 11.67 55.25
CA PRO A 438 -10.87 12.95 55.37
C PRO A 438 -11.89 13.15 54.23
N PRO A 439 -13.01 13.85 54.49
CA PRO A 439 -13.99 14.21 53.47
C PRO A 439 -13.41 15.22 52.48
N TYR A 440 -13.68 15.01 51.18
CA TYR A 440 -13.31 15.92 50.10
C TYR A 440 -13.92 17.32 50.31
N LEU A 441 -13.07 18.30 50.58
CA LEU A 441 -13.38 19.73 50.49
C LEU A 441 -13.00 20.23 49.08
N PRO A 442 -13.89 20.90 48.33
CA PRO A 442 -13.51 21.58 47.09
C PRO A 442 -12.72 22.86 47.38
N SER A 443 -11.61 23.04 46.67
CA SER A 443 -10.70 24.20 46.75
C SER A 443 -11.26 25.45 46.03
N PRO A 444 -10.87 26.68 46.43
CA PRO A 444 -11.64 27.90 46.15
C PRO A 444 -11.35 28.59 44.80
N HIS A 445 -10.87 27.88 43.77
CA HIS A 445 -10.55 28.47 42.47
C HIS A 445 -11.25 27.77 41.30
N THR A 446 -12.59 27.77 41.31
CA THR A 446 -13.41 27.70 40.09
C THR A 446 -14.80 28.27 40.39
N GLN A 447 -14.87 29.57 40.67
CA GLN A 447 -16.15 30.29 40.63
C GLN A 447 -16.37 30.75 39.18
N LEU A 448 -17.19 30.02 38.43
CA LEU A 448 -17.86 30.57 37.26
C LEU A 448 -19.01 31.45 37.76
N PRO A 449 -19.14 32.71 37.32
CA PRO A 449 -20.24 33.57 37.75
C PRO A 449 -21.59 33.03 37.23
N PRO A 450 -22.68 33.15 38.01
CA PRO A 450 -24.01 32.75 37.54
C PRO A 450 -24.49 33.67 36.41
N TYR A 451 -25.00 33.05 35.33
CA TYR A 451 -25.69 33.73 34.25
C TYR A 451 -26.94 34.45 34.79
N LEU A 452 -26.98 35.79 34.68
CA LEU A 452 -28.19 36.58 34.86
C LEU A 452 -28.93 36.67 33.51
N PRO A 453 -30.25 36.44 33.45
CA PRO A 453 -31.04 36.74 32.26
C PRO A 453 -31.19 38.26 32.11
N SER A 454 -30.85 38.79 30.93
CA SER A 454 -31.07 40.19 30.59
C SER A 454 -32.58 40.50 30.49
N PRO A 455 -33.08 41.60 31.07
CA PRO A 455 -34.48 42.00 30.94
C PRO A 455 -34.79 42.46 29.52
N GLY A 456 -35.98 42.12 29.06
CA GLY A 456 -36.51 42.51 27.77
C GLY A 456 -36.50 44.03 27.57
N VAL A 457 -36.16 44.42 26.35
CA VAL A 457 -36.45 45.77 25.84
C VAL A 457 -37.71 45.63 24.99
N TYR A 458 -38.70 46.46 25.35
CA TYR A 458 -39.95 46.70 24.64
C TYR A 458 -39.74 47.17 23.20
#